data_AF-A0A539D9B6-F1
#
_entry.id   AF-A0A539D9B6-F1
#
_cell.length_a   1.000
_cell.length_b   1.000
_cell.length_c   1.000
_cell.angle_alpha   90.00
_cell.angle_beta   90.00
_cell.angle_gamma   90.00
#
_symmetry.space_group_name_H-M   'P 1'
#
loop_
_entity.id
_entity.type
_entity.pdbx_description
1 polymer ?
#
loop_
_entity_poly.entity_id
_entity_poly.type
_entity_poly.pdbx_seq_one_letter_code
_entity_poly.pdbx_strand_id
1 'polypeptide(L)'
;MAANLHPRQGRAGPIAVTGFHEPSLVFLTGRDTELTDAAGAARALAEGRPVIVEGRDADAFRAAAAELGITGRVVGQVDGHNYSKGDDVSLTVYAPPGGPAAEPPR
;
A
#
# COMPACT_ATOMS: atom_id res chain seq x y z
N MET A 1 -11.00 10.41 -1.74
CA MET A 1 -10.00 11.16 -2.55
C MET A 1 -8.86 10.22 -2.91
N ALA A 2 -8.37 10.23 -4.15
CA ALA A 2 -7.29 9.34 -4.62
C ALA A 2 -5.91 9.98 -4.41
N ALA A 3 -4.98 9.25 -3.78
CA ALA A 3 -3.73 9.80 -3.24
C ALA A 3 -2.59 10.07 -4.26
N ASN A 4 -2.85 10.03 -5.58
CA ASN A 4 -1.83 10.26 -6.63
C ASN A 4 -0.50 9.50 -6.43
N LEU A 5 -0.59 8.21 -6.11
CA LEU A 5 0.57 7.33 -5.88
C LEU A 5 0.84 6.36 -7.03
N HIS A 6 0.10 6.44 -8.13
CA HIS A 6 0.20 5.46 -9.21
C HIS A 6 1.51 5.65 -10.01
N PRO A 7 2.24 4.57 -10.35
CA PRO A 7 3.44 4.64 -11.21
C PRO A 7 3.25 5.37 -12.55
N ARG A 8 2.05 5.28 -13.15
CA ARG A 8 1.65 6.05 -14.36
C ARG A 8 1.70 7.57 -14.18
N GLN A 9 1.83 8.06 -12.95
CA GLN A 9 1.98 9.47 -12.60
C GLN A 9 3.45 9.85 -12.33
N GLY A 10 4.42 9.01 -12.72
CA GLY A 10 5.86 9.27 -12.57
C GLY A 10 6.44 8.89 -11.20
N ARG A 11 5.71 8.10 -10.40
CA ARG A 11 6.19 7.55 -9.13
C ARG A 11 6.97 6.25 -9.35
N ALA A 12 7.92 5.95 -8.46
CA ALA A 12 8.62 4.68 -8.45
C ALA A 12 7.60 3.52 -8.33
N GLY A 13 7.56 2.66 -9.34
CA GLY A 13 6.78 1.42 -9.32
C GLY A 13 7.68 0.20 -9.10
N PRO A 14 7.09 -0.99 -8.86
CA PRO A 14 5.66 -1.26 -8.69
C PRO A 14 5.12 -0.92 -7.29
N ILE A 15 3.79 -0.84 -7.11
CA ILE A 15 3.14 -0.72 -5.79
C ILE A 15 3.15 -2.09 -5.11
N ALA A 16 3.61 -2.18 -3.87
CA ALA A 16 3.57 -3.43 -3.11
C ALA A 16 2.26 -3.57 -2.31
N VAL A 17 1.69 -4.78 -2.24
CA VAL A 17 0.42 -5.06 -1.55
C VAL A 17 0.57 -6.29 -0.67
N THR A 18 0.16 -6.21 0.60
CA THR A 18 0.13 -7.38 1.51
C THR A 18 -1.22 -8.07 1.47
N GLY A 19 -1.20 -9.41 1.47
CA GLY A 19 -2.35 -10.27 1.82
C GLY A 19 -3.57 -10.26 0.90
N PHE A 20 -3.77 -9.22 0.09
CA PHE A 20 -4.99 -9.04 -0.68
C PHE A 20 -4.86 -9.66 -2.08
N HIS A 21 -5.55 -10.79 -2.26
CA HIS A 21 -5.57 -11.58 -3.51
C HIS A 21 -6.89 -11.40 -4.27
N GLU A 22 -7.43 -10.19 -4.41
CA GLU A 22 -8.54 -10.00 -5.35
C GLU A 22 -8.07 -9.68 -6.78
N PRO A 23 -8.61 -10.37 -7.80
CA PRO A 23 -8.33 -10.06 -9.20
C PRO A 23 -8.60 -8.60 -9.57
N SER A 24 -9.59 -7.97 -8.93
CA SER A 24 -10.03 -6.59 -9.16
C SER A 24 -8.95 -5.54 -8.82
N LEU A 25 -8.10 -5.78 -7.82
CA LEU A 25 -7.00 -4.87 -7.48
C LEU A 25 -5.89 -4.90 -8.54
N VAL A 26 -5.57 -6.09 -9.05
CA VAL A 26 -4.63 -6.27 -10.17
C VAL A 26 -5.16 -5.59 -11.44
N PHE A 27 -6.49 -5.52 -11.63
CA PHE A 27 -7.10 -4.84 -12.77
C PHE A 27 -6.99 -3.30 -12.73
N LEU A 28 -6.91 -2.68 -11.55
CA LEU A 28 -6.81 -1.22 -11.41
C LEU A 28 -5.38 -0.68 -11.59
N THR A 29 -4.35 -1.45 -11.24
CA THR A 29 -2.93 -1.07 -11.35
C THR A 29 -2.16 -1.79 -12.47
N GLY A 30 -2.68 -2.89 -13.01
CA GLY A 30 -2.02 -3.68 -14.06
C GLY A 30 -0.79 -4.45 -13.56
N ARG A 31 0.24 -4.59 -14.41
CA ARG A 31 1.52 -5.27 -14.11
C ARG A 31 2.37 -4.58 -13.02
N ASP A 32 1.95 -3.42 -12.53
CA ASP A 32 2.69 -2.61 -11.57
C ASP A 32 2.33 -2.93 -10.11
N THR A 33 1.91 -4.16 -9.82
CA THR A 33 1.54 -4.63 -8.48
C THR A 33 2.44 -5.78 -8.05
N GLU A 34 3.13 -5.62 -6.94
CA GLU A 34 3.91 -6.68 -6.30
C GLU A 34 3.11 -7.23 -5.12
N LEU A 35 2.70 -8.50 -5.18
CA LEU A 35 2.11 -9.19 -4.03
C LEU A 35 3.23 -9.71 -3.14
N THR A 36 3.22 -9.30 -1.88
CA THR A 36 4.29 -9.62 -0.93
C THR A 36 3.75 -9.76 0.49
N ASP A 37 4.61 -10.11 1.45
CA ASP A 37 4.27 -10.15 2.86
C ASP A 37 4.55 -8.80 3.56
N ALA A 38 4.25 -8.72 4.85
CA ALA A 38 4.49 -7.52 5.65
C ALA A 38 5.96 -7.03 5.61
N ALA A 39 6.92 -7.96 5.57
CA ALA A 39 8.35 -7.62 5.53
C ALA A 39 8.76 -7.08 4.15
N GLY A 40 8.25 -7.69 3.07
CA GLY A 40 8.46 -7.18 1.72
C GLY A 40 7.83 -5.81 1.50
N ALA A 41 6.66 -5.54 2.06
CA ALA A 41 6.05 -4.22 2.03
C ALA A 41 6.90 -3.17 2.78
N ALA A 42 7.47 -3.52 3.93
CA ALA A 42 8.39 -2.63 4.64
C ALA A 42 9.64 -2.30 3.81
N ARG A 43 10.22 -3.30 3.12
CA ARG A 43 11.35 -3.08 2.19
C ARG A 43 10.98 -2.18 1.02
N ALA A 44 9.84 -2.43 0.38
CA ALA A 44 9.37 -1.59 -0.72
C ALA A 44 9.16 -0.13 -0.27
N LEU A 45 8.64 0.08 0.95
CA LEU A 45 8.49 1.42 1.50
C LEU A 45 9.86 2.10 1.75
N ALA A 46 10.88 1.35 2.19
CA ALA A 46 12.25 1.84 2.32
C ALA A 46 12.88 2.22 0.97
N GLU A 47 12.51 1.51 -0.11
CA GLU A 47 12.92 1.79 -1.49
C GLU A 47 12.21 3.02 -2.10
N GLY A 48 11.34 3.69 -1.35
CA GLY A 48 10.59 4.84 -1.83
C GLY A 48 9.37 4.46 -2.68
N ARG A 49 8.87 3.24 -2.54
CA ARG A 49 7.68 2.75 -3.25
C ARG A 49 6.45 2.82 -2.34
N PRO A 50 5.28 3.22 -2.86
CA PRO A 50 4.04 3.19 -2.08
C PRO A 50 3.61 1.75 -1.81
N VAL A 51 2.96 1.53 -0.67
CA VAL A 51 2.48 0.21 -0.26
C VAL A 51 1.04 0.23 0.23
N ILE A 52 0.34 -0.88 0.03
CA ILE A 52 -1.00 -1.13 0.58
C ILE A 52 -0.89 -2.29 1.55
N VAL A 53 -1.34 -2.09 2.78
CA VAL A 53 -1.26 -3.08 3.85
C VAL A 53 -2.67 -3.43 4.32
N GLU A 54 -2.98 -4.71 4.34
CA GLU A 54 -4.23 -5.23 4.89
C GLU A 54 -4.21 -5.17 6.42
N GLY A 55 -5.37 -4.93 7.05
CA GLY A 55 -5.50 -4.74 8.49
C GLY A 55 -4.92 -5.89 9.31
N ARG A 56 -5.04 -7.13 8.83
CA ARG A 56 -4.45 -8.31 9.49
C ARG A 56 -2.92 -8.34 9.48
N ASP A 57 -2.29 -7.70 8.51
CA ASP A 57 -0.83 -7.62 8.38
C ASP A 57 -0.24 -6.35 9.01
N ALA A 58 -1.09 -5.44 9.50
CA ALA A 58 -0.68 -4.11 9.93
C ALA A 58 0.34 -4.13 11.09
N ASP A 59 0.16 -5.03 12.07
CA ASP A 59 1.12 -5.19 13.18
C ASP A 59 2.48 -5.71 12.71
N ALA A 60 2.48 -6.75 11.86
CA ALA A 60 3.69 -7.32 11.31
C ALA A 60 4.44 -6.30 10.42
N PHE A 61 3.70 -5.50 9.65
CA PHE A 61 4.27 -4.44 8.83
C PHE A 61 4.89 -3.33 9.67
N ARG A 62 4.20 -2.89 10.74
CA ARG A 62 4.74 -1.88 11.67
C ARG A 62 6.02 -2.36 12.33
N ALA A 63 6.08 -3.62 12.75
CA ALA A 63 7.29 -4.21 13.33
C ALA A 63 8.45 -4.20 12.31
N ALA A 64 8.22 -4.70 11.10
CA ALA A 64 9.24 -4.72 10.04
C ALA A 64 9.70 -3.32 9.62
N ALA A 65 8.78 -2.35 9.53
CA ALA A 65 9.10 -0.96 9.22
C ALA A 65 9.96 -0.31 10.33
N ALA A 66 9.66 -0.61 11.60
CA ALA A 66 10.45 -0.13 12.73
C ALA A 66 11.87 -0.72 12.74
N GLU A 67 12.04 -2.00 12.42
CA GLU A 67 13.36 -2.64 12.27
C GLU A 67 14.21 -1.97 11.18
N LEU A 68 13.57 -1.50 10.10
CA LEU A 68 14.22 -0.77 9.01
C LEU A 68 14.38 0.74 9.30
N GLY A 69 13.89 1.23 10.43
CA GLY A 69 13.97 2.65 10.80
C GLY A 69 13.14 3.58 9.91
N ILE A 70 12.10 3.06 9.25
CA ILE A 70 11.22 3.84 8.37
C ILE A 70 9.84 4.04 8.99
N THR A 71 9.16 5.12 8.61
CA THR A 71 7.76 5.35 8.99
C THR A 71 6.99 5.82 7.75
N GLY A 72 6.04 5.02 7.31
CA GLY A 72 5.17 5.36 6.19
C GLY A 72 4.13 6.39 6.61
N ARG A 73 3.80 7.32 5.70
CA ARG A 73 2.69 8.25 5.89
C ARG A 73 1.41 7.61 5.38
N VAL A 74 0.41 7.44 6.25
CA VAL A 74 -0.94 7.03 5.82
C VAL A 74 -1.53 8.12 4.92
N VAL A 75 -1.96 7.74 3.73
CA VAL A 75 -2.58 8.67 2.77
C VAL A 75 -4.02 8.33 2.41
N GLY A 76 -4.49 7.16 2.85
CA GLY A 76 -5.85 6.72 2.64
C GLY A 76 -6.09 5.36 3.28
N GLN A 77 -7.34 5.11 3.60
CA GLN A 77 -7.84 3.82 4.05
C GLN A 77 -9.06 3.48 3.21
N VAL A 78 -9.17 2.22 2.83
CA VAL A 78 -10.28 1.69 2.05
C VAL A 78 -10.77 0.46 2.79
N ASP A 79 -11.98 0.56 3.32
CA ASP A 79 -12.71 -0.60 3.82
C ASP A 79 -13.46 -1.24 2.66
N GLY A 80 -13.43 -2.57 2.61
CA GLY A 80 -14.04 -3.35 1.56
C GLY A 80 -14.59 -4.66 2.11
N HIS A 81 -15.33 -5.35 1.27
CA HIS A 81 -15.86 -6.67 1.58
C HIS A 81 -15.23 -7.66 0.59
N ASN A 82 -14.53 -8.66 1.10
CA ASN A 82 -13.94 -9.71 0.27
C ASN A 82 -15.07 -10.60 -0.24
N TYR A 83 -15.45 -10.44 -1.51
CA TYR A 83 -16.59 -11.15 -2.07
C TYR A 83 -16.37 -12.67 -2.17
N SER A 84 -15.12 -13.12 -2.16
CA SER A 84 -14.78 -14.56 -2.25
C SER A 84 -14.81 -15.29 -0.91
N LYS A 85 -14.60 -14.57 0.21
CA LYS A 85 -14.57 -15.17 1.56
C LYS A 85 -15.70 -14.69 2.47
N GLY A 86 -16.38 -13.59 2.12
CA GLY A 86 -17.44 -12.98 2.94
C GLY A 86 -16.91 -12.21 4.15
N ASP A 87 -15.60 -11.94 4.18
CA ASP A 87 -14.95 -11.24 5.29
C ASP A 87 -14.79 -9.75 4.96
N ASP A 88 -14.99 -8.89 5.96
CA ASP A 88 -14.61 -7.48 5.85
C ASP A 88 -13.08 -7.34 5.84
N VAL A 89 -12.60 -6.51 4.93
CA VAL A 89 -11.17 -6.19 4.79
C VAL A 89 -10.97 -4.70 4.95
N SER A 90 -9.88 -4.32 5.60
CA SER A 90 -9.45 -2.93 5.66
C SER A 90 -8.07 -2.82 5.06
N LEU A 91 -7.92 -1.93 4.07
CA LEU A 91 -6.68 -1.69 3.36
C LEU A 91 -6.19 -0.30 3.68
N THR A 92 -4.95 -0.18 4.16
CA THR A 92 -4.32 1.11 4.44
C THR A 92 -3.24 1.38 3.40
N VAL A 93 -3.26 2.57 2.81
CA VAL A 93 -2.28 3.01 1.81
C VAL A 93 -1.22 3.89 2.47
N TYR A 94 0.04 3.51 2.32
CA TYR A 94 1.19 4.24 2.83
C TYR A 94 2.01 4.84 1.69
N ALA A 95 2.37 6.11 1.85
CA ALA A 95 3.39 6.77 1.03
C ALA A 95 4.75 6.73 1.75
N PRO A 96 5.86 6.58 1.01
CA PRO A 96 7.21 6.66 1.57
C PRO A 96 7.51 8.05 2.14
N PRO A 97 8.37 8.13 3.17
CA PRO A 97 8.84 9.40 3.71
C PRO A 97 9.59 10.19 2.64
N GLY A 98 9.27 11.49 2.49
CA GLY A 98 9.93 12.38 1.53
C GLY A 98 9.30 12.47 0.13
N GLY A 99 8.24 11.72 -0.17
CA GLY A 99 7.45 11.93 -1.40
C GLY A 99 6.55 13.18 -1.27
N PRO A 100 6.30 13.96 -2.34
CA PRO A 100 5.52 15.19 -2.24
C PRO A 100 4.16 14.90 -1.62
N ALA A 101 3.84 15.66 -0.56
CA ALA A 101 2.52 15.68 0.04
C ALA A 101 1.51 16.04 -1.05
N ALA A 102 0.53 15.19 -1.28
CA ALA A 102 -0.57 15.52 -2.18
C ALA A 102 -1.27 16.76 -1.61
N GLU A 103 -1.15 17.89 -2.31
CA GLU A 103 -1.83 19.14 -1.97
C GLU A 103 -3.35 18.93 -2.10
N PRO A 104 -4.17 19.39 -1.14
CA PRO A 104 -5.61 19.16 -1.17
C PRO A 104 -6.23 19.99 -2.32
N PRO A 105 -7.08 19.41 -3.17
CA PRO A 105 -7.79 20.19 -4.18
C PRO A 105 -8.86 21.08 -3.50
N ARG A 106 -8.95 22.33 -3.97
CA ARG A 106 -10.03 23.27 -3.60
C ARG A 106 -11.37 22.84 -4.15
#